data_AF-R7MA26-F1
#
_entry.id   AF-R7MA26-F1
#
_cell.length_a   1.000
_cell.length_b   1.000
_cell.length_c   1.000
_cell.angle_alpha   90.00
_cell.angle_beta   90.00
_cell.angle_gamma   90.00
#
_symmetry.space_group_name_H-M   'P 1'
#
loop_
_entity.id
_entity.type
_entity.pdbx_description
1 polymer ?
#
loop_
_entity_poly.entity_id
_entity_poly.type
_entity_poly.pdbx_seq_one_letter_code
_entity_poly.pdbx_strand_id
1 'polypeptide(L)'
;MLILSVFCYIIRAINYVFVVLKVMLYMSDRLIDNKELMKEWNQEKNILYNPADLTSGSSKKVWWKCKNGHEWEAVIHTRVKGVGCPYCMGKKAIQGVNDFATLYPEMLKEWDYEENDKLGIKPNELLVGSIKKVYWICSKGHKYDRSIYDRLHGRGNCPYCGNRKVLQGYNDLATTNPELLKDWDYEENDKLGIKPNEITNGGKEKVWWKCKNGHEYQRHVYNERKGSGRCPICKKLKL
;
A
#
# COMPACT_ATOMS: atom_id res chain seq x y z
N MET A 1 -56.10 -48.58 -34.62
CA MET A 1 -55.80 -47.95 -33.31
C MET A 1 -54.32 -47.64 -33.06
N LEU A 2 -53.36 -48.30 -33.74
CA LEU A 2 -51.91 -48.08 -33.49
C LEU A 2 -51.31 -46.79 -34.08
N ILE A 3 -51.90 -46.21 -35.14
CA ILE A 3 -51.33 -45.03 -35.82
C ILE A 3 -51.58 -43.73 -35.02
N LEU A 4 -52.74 -43.62 -34.37
CA LEU A 4 -53.10 -42.45 -33.56
C LEU A 4 -52.28 -42.35 -32.25
N SER A 5 -51.84 -43.47 -31.68
CA SER A 5 -51.03 -43.47 -30.45
C SER A 5 -49.59 -43.03 -30.70
N VAL A 6 -49.00 -43.43 -31.84
CA VAL A 6 -47.64 -43.03 -32.25
C VAL A 6 -47.60 -41.53 -32.55
N PHE A 7 -48.63 -40.98 -33.20
CA PHE A 7 -48.70 -39.55 -33.50
C PHE A 7 -48.83 -38.69 -32.23
N CYS A 8 -49.64 -39.10 -31.26
CA CYS A 8 -49.74 -38.44 -29.96
C CYS A 8 -48.43 -38.48 -29.16
N TYR A 9 -47.67 -39.57 -29.25
CA TYR A 9 -46.36 -39.70 -28.61
C TYR A 9 -45.33 -38.75 -29.23
N ILE A 10 -45.30 -38.64 -30.56
CA ILE A 10 -44.40 -37.72 -31.28
C ILE A 10 -44.72 -36.27 -30.95
N ILE A 11 -46.00 -35.88 -30.91
CA ILE A 11 -46.39 -34.51 -30.52
C ILE A 11 -46.02 -34.21 -29.06
N ARG A 12 -46.19 -35.17 -28.14
CA ARG A 12 -45.74 -35.03 -26.75
C ARG A 12 -44.22 -34.92 -26.65
N ALA A 13 -43.47 -35.70 -27.41
CA ALA A 13 -42.00 -35.64 -27.44
C ALA A 13 -41.51 -34.29 -28.00
N ILE A 14 -42.10 -33.81 -29.09
CA ILE A 14 -41.79 -32.50 -29.68
C ILE A 14 -42.13 -31.37 -28.69
N ASN A 15 -43.31 -31.40 -28.06
CA ASN A 15 -43.67 -30.42 -27.05
C ASN A 15 -42.76 -30.47 -25.81
N TYR A 16 -42.33 -31.65 -25.38
CA TYR A 16 -41.37 -31.79 -24.29
C TYR A 16 -40.01 -31.22 -24.67
N VAL A 17 -39.50 -31.50 -25.87
CA VAL A 17 -38.26 -30.90 -26.40
C VAL A 17 -38.38 -29.38 -26.52
N PHE A 18 -39.52 -28.85 -26.95
CA PHE A 18 -39.79 -27.41 -26.97
C PHE A 18 -39.86 -26.79 -25.58
N VAL A 19 -40.48 -27.46 -24.61
CA VAL A 19 -40.52 -26.99 -23.21
C VAL A 19 -39.13 -27.02 -22.60
N VAL A 20 -38.34 -28.07 -22.82
CA VAL A 20 -36.94 -28.17 -22.35
C VAL A 20 -36.07 -27.12 -23.02
N LEU A 21 -36.16 -26.93 -24.34
CA LEU A 21 -35.44 -25.86 -25.06
C LEU A 21 -35.86 -24.47 -24.56
N LYS A 22 -37.15 -24.25 -24.27
CA LYS A 22 -37.65 -23.00 -23.71
C LYS A 22 -37.14 -22.79 -22.27
N VAL A 23 -37.08 -23.83 -21.44
CA VAL A 23 -36.47 -23.76 -20.09
C VAL A 23 -34.96 -23.51 -20.17
N MET A 24 -34.24 -24.14 -21.10
CA MET A 24 -32.80 -23.93 -21.33
C MET A 24 -32.49 -22.53 -21.89
N LEU A 25 -33.39 -21.94 -22.69
CA LEU A 25 -33.28 -20.55 -23.16
C LEU A 25 -33.55 -19.53 -22.05
N TYR A 26 -34.45 -19.83 -21.10
CA TYR A 26 -34.76 -18.96 -19.94
C TYR A 26 -33.73 -19.07 -18.80
N MET A 27 -32.80 -20.03 -18.87
CA MET A 27 -31.71 -20.23 -17.91
C MET A 27 -30.33 -20.02 -18.54
N SER A 28 -30.23 -19.32 -19.67
CA SER A 28 -28.95 -19.17 -20.36
C SER A 28 -27.97 -18.40 -19.48
N ASP A 29 -26.88 -19.06 -19.12
CA ASP A 29 -25.79 -18.46 -18.36
C ASP A 29 -24.83 -17.69 -19.28
N ARG A 30 -25.11 -17.60 -20.58
CA ARG A 30 -24.22 -16.93 -21.55
C ARG A 30 -24.07 -15.45 -21.23
N LEU A 31 -22.87 -14.94 -21.40
CA LEU A 31 -22.53 -13.56 -21.11
C LEU A 31 -23.24 -12.59 -22.05
N ILE A 32 -23.42 -12.96 -23.32
CA ILE A 32 -24.08 -12.13 -24.34
C ILE A 32 -25.52 -11.75 -23.98
N ASP A 33 -26.19 -12.55 -23.13
CA ASP A 33 -27.58 -12.31 -22.73
C ASP A 33 -27.70 -11.18 -21.68
N ASN A 34 -26.58 -10.79 -21.03
CA ASN A 34 -26.54 -9.62 -20.14
C ASN A 34 -26.36 -8.31 -20.92
N LYS A 35 -27.48 -7.75 -21.40
CA LYS A 35 -27.51 -6.53 -22.22
C LYS A 35 -26.82 -5.32 -21.58
N GLU A 36 -26.92 -5.14 -20.27
CA GLU A 36 -26.28 -4.01 -19.59
C GLU A 36 -24.75 -4.16 -19.59
N LEU A 37 -24.24 -5.36 -19.32
CA LEU A 37 -22.79 -5.63 -19.41
C LEU A 37 -22.28 -5.53 -20.85
N MET A 38 -23.08 -5.91 -21.86
CA MET A 38 -22.68 -5.80 -23.26
C MET A 38 -22.50 -4.36 -23.72
N LYS A 39 -23.18 -3.39 -23.10
CA LYS A 39 -22.89 -1.95 -23.34
C LYS A 39 -21.49 -1.56 -22.89
N GLU A 40 -20.90 -2.30 -21.96
CA GLU A 40 -19.57 -2.05 -21.42
C GLU A 40 -18.50 -2.97 -22.01
N TRP A 41 -18.82 -3.84 -22.97
CA TRP A 41 -17.84 -4.75 -23.58
C TRP A 41 -16.91 -3.99 -24.53
N ASN A 42 -15.58 -4.12 -24.35
CA ASN A 42 -14.61 -3.49 -25.24
C ASN A 42 -14.28 -4.40 -26.44
N GLN A 43 -14.95 -4.19 -27.57
CA GLN A 43 -14.76 -5.01 -28.79
C GLN A 43 -13.33 -4.93 -29.36
N GLU A 44 -12.73 -3.74 -29.36
CA GLU A 44 -11.40 -3.50 -29.94
C GLU A 44 -10.29 -4.23 -29.19
N LYS A 45 -10.45 -4.43 -27.87
CA LYS A 45 -9.43 -5.09 -27.03
C LYS A 45 -9.72 -6.57 -26.77
N ASN A 46 -10.96 -7.02 -26.96
CA ASN A 46 -11.34 -8.41 -26.77
C ASN A 46 -11.42 -9.19 -28.10
N ILE A 47 -10.54 -8.89 -29.06
CA ILE A 47 -10.56 -9.51 -30.40
C ILE A 47 -10.48 -11.05 -30.40
N LEU A 48 -9.94 -11.65 -29.33
CA LEU A 48 -9.82 -13.10 -29.17
C LEU A 48 -11.02 -13.74 -28.46
N TYR A 49 -12.01 -12.94 -28.04
CA TYR A 49 -13.14 -13.41 -27.25
C TYR A 49 -14.45 -13.04 -27.93
N ASN A 50 -15.25 -14.06 -28.23
CA ASN A 50 -16.64 -13.89 -28.61
C ASN A 50 -17.53 -14.02 -27.36
N PRO A 51 -18.29 -12.98 -26.96
CA PRO A 51 -19.15 -13.05 -25.78
C PRO A 51 -20.22 -14.16 -25.82
N ALA A 52 -20.61 -14.62 -27.01
CA ALA A 52 -21.57 -15.71 -27.17
C ALA A 52 -21.00 -17.07 -26.71
N ASP A 53 -19.67 -17.21 -26.71
CA ASP A 53 -18.95 -18.43 -26.28
C ASP A 53 -18.54 -18.36 -24.79
N LEU A 54 -18.95 -17.30 -24.09
CA LEU A 54 -18.60 -17.08 -22.68
C LEU A 54 -19.82 -17.18 -21.80
N THR A 55 -19.61 -17.66 -20.58
CA THR A 55 -20.65 -17.71 -19.53
C THR A 55 -20.45 -16.60 -18.51
N SER A 56 -21.52 -16.20 -17.85
CA SER A 56 -21.60 -15.22 -16.77
C SER A 56 -20.79 -15.65 -15.54
N GLY A 57 -20.55 -16.96 -15.37
CA GLY A 57 -19.69 -17.52 -14.32
C GLY A 57 -18.19 -17.54 -14.67
N SER A 58 -17.79 -17.11 -15.87
CA SER A 58 -16.41 -17.26 -16.33
C SER A 58 -15.39 -16.49 -15.48
N SER A 59 -14.24 -17.14 -15.25
CA SER A 59 -13.06 -16.54 -14.61
C SER A 59 -12.14 -15.83 -15.60
N LYS A 60 -12.49 -15.76 -16.90
CA LYS A 60 -11.70 -15.02 -17.88
C LYS A 60 -11.70 -13.54 -17.54
N LYS A 61 -10.51 -12.94 -17.62
CA LYS A 61 -10.29 -11.50 -17.53
C LYS A 61 -10.37 -10.92 -18.93
N VAL A 62 -11.24 -9.93 -19.10
CA VAL A 62 -11.52 -9.27 -20.38
C VAL A 62 -11.57 -7.76 -20.18
N TRP A 63 -11.47 -7.02 -21.28
CA TRP A 63 -11.53 -5.57 -21.27
C TRP A 63 -12.96 -5.04 -21.27
N TRP A 64 -13.21 -4.06 -20.41
CA TRP A 64 -14.46 -3.34 -20.29
C TRP A 64 -14.22 -1.86 -20.57
N LYS A 65 -15.26 -1.16 -21.04
CA LYS A 65 -15.26 0.28 -21.31
C LYS A 65 -16.56 0.88 -20.79
N CYS A 66 -16.49 1.81 -19.84
CA CYS A 66 -17.70 2.42 -19.30
C CYS A 66 -18.14 3.62 -20.15
N LYS A 67 -19.34 4.14 -19.87
CA LYS A 67 -19.89 5.32 -20.55
C LYS A 67 -19.02 6.59 -20.49
N ASN A 68 -18.13 6.68 -19.49
CA ASN A 68 -17.19 7.79 -19.34
C ASN A 68 -15.88 7.57 -20.13
N GLY A 69 -15.80 6.51 -20.95
CA GLY A 69 -14.64 6.19 -21.77
C GLY A 69 -13.51 5.47 -21.05
N HIS A 70 -13.59 5.25 -19.73
CA HIS A 70 -12.56 4.52 -19.00
C HIS A 70 -12.53 3.05 -19.41
N GLU A 71 -11.33 2.54 -19.65
CA GLU A 71 -11.10 1.14 -20.03
C GLU A 71 -10.37 0.39 -18.92
N TRP A 72 -10.84 -0.80 -18.57
CA TRP A 72 -10.19 -1.63 -17.55
C TRP A 72 -10.41 -3.11 -17.80
N GLU A 73 -9.47 -3.91 -17.31
CA GLU A 73 -9.66 -5.35 -17.26
C GLU A 73 -10.36 -5.77 -15.98
N ALA A 74 -11.34 -6.66 -16.11
CA ALA A 74 -11.99 -7.32 -14.99
C ALA A 74 -12.42 -8.73 -15.35
N VAL A 75 -12.53 -9.58 -14.34
CA VAL A 75 -13.05 -10.94 -14.47
C VAL A 75 -14.56 -10.88 -14.73
N ILE A 76 -15.06 -11.70 -15.65
CA ILE A 76 -16.47 -11.68 -16.07
C ILE A 76 -17.42 -11.90 -14.89
N HIS A 77 -17.23 -12.95 -14.09
CA HIS A 77 -18.17 -13.24 -13.00
C HIS A 77 -18.19 -12.15 -11.91
N THR A 78 -17.13 -11.36 -11.74
CA THR A 78 -17.13 -10.25 -10.78
C THR A 78 -17.92 -9.05 -11.31
N ARG A 79 -17.88 -8.82 -12.63
CA ARG A 79 -18.70 -7.82 -13.31
C ARG A 79 -20.19 -8.17 -13.26
N VAL A 80 -20.53 -9.45 -13.44
CA VAL A 80 -21.91 -9.96 -13.28
C VAL A 80 -22.42 -9.74 -11.85
N LYS A 81 -21.55 -9.85 -10.83
CA LYS A 81 -21.88 -9.52 -9.43
C LYS A 81 -22.00 -8.01 -9.15
N GLY A 82 -21.82 -7.15 -10.15
CA GLY A 82 -22.00 -5.69 -10.04
C GLY A 82 -20.73 -4.89 -9.72
N VAL A 83 -19.54 -5.49 -9.74
CA VAL A 83 -18.29 -4.72 -9.52
C VAL A 83 -18.07 -3.76 -10.70
N GLY A 84 -18.27 -2.46 -10.50
CA GLY A 84 -18.24 -1.41 -11.53
C GLY A 84 -16.86 -1.03 -12.08
N CYS A 85 -16.84 0.08 -12.84
CA CYS A 85 -15.63 0.74 -13.31
C CYS A 85 -14.79 1.27 -12.12
N PRO A 86 -13.53 0.85 -11.95
CA PRO A 86 -12.70 1.26 -10.81
C PRO A 86 -12.32 2.74 -10.86
N TYR A 87 -12.27 3.35 -12.04
CA TYR A 87 -12.01 4.79 -12.20
C TYR A 87 -13.22 5.61 -11.70
N CYS A 88 -14.44 5.27 -12.11
CA CYS A 88 -15.65 5.95 -11.66
C CYS A 88 -15.90 5.78 -10.15
N MET A 89 -15.45 4.66 -9.56
CA MET A 89 -15.53 4.42 -8.11
C MET A 89 -14.37 5.06 -7.32
N GLY A 90 -13.46 5.80 -7.97
CA GLY A 90 -12.31 6.42 -7.29
C GLY A 90 -11.28 5.42 -6.77
N LYS A 91 -11.26 4.18 -7.28
CA LYS A 91 -10.30 3.12 -6.92
C LYS A 91 -9.07 3.09 -7.82
N LYS A 92 -9.10 3.80 -8.96
CA LYS A 92 -7.95 4.04 -9.83
C LYS A 92 -7.80 5.53 -10.11
N ALA A 93 -6.55 5.96 -10.27
CA ALA A 93 -6.21 7.33 -10.64
C ALA A 93 -6.60 7.61 -12.10
N ILE A 94 -7.10 8.81 -12.32
CA ILE A 94 -7.35 9.45 -13.60
C ILE A 94 -6.42 10.65 -13.62
N GLN A 95 -5.43 10.60 -14.52
CA GLN A 95 -4.43 11.66 -14.66
C GLN A 95 -5.10 13.00 -14.98
N GLY A 96 -4.67 14.05 -14.28
CA GLY A 96 -5.22 15.40 -14.41
C GLY A 96 -6.54 15.63 -13.66
N VAL A 97 -7.05 14.63 -12.94
CA VAL A 97 -8.37 14.71 -12.28
C VAL A 97 -8.28 14.37 -10.79
N ASN A 98 -7.84 13.17 -10.45
CA ASN A 98 -7.85 12.69 -9.06
C ASN A 98 -6.54 11.99 -8.65
N ASP A 99 -5.51 12.07 -9.48
CA ASP A 99 -4.19 11.55 -9.17
C ASP A 99 -3.45 12.45 -8.16
N PHE A 100 -2.45 11.87 -7.49
CA PHE A 100 -1.69 12.53 -6.45
C PHE A 100 -0.89 13.74 -6.97
N ALA A 101 -0.29 13.64 -8.16
CA ALA A 101 0.48 14.75 -8.72
C ALA A 101 -0.39 15.98 -9.02
N THR A 102 -1.62 15.76 -9.50
CA THR A 102 -2.59 16.82 -9.77
C THR A 102 -3.11 17.45 -8.48
N LEU A 103 -3.45 16.64 -7.47
CA LEU A 103 -4.09 17.13 -6.26
C LEU A 103 -3.12 17.74 -5.23
N TYR A 104 -1.85 17.31 -5.23
CA TYR A 104 -0.83 17.73 -4.25
C TYR A 104 0.51 18.05 -4.92
N PRO A 105 0.56 19.03 -5.86
CA PRO A 105 1.77 19.36 -6.62
C PRO A 105 2.92 19.86 -5.73
N GLU A 106 2.63 20.50 -4.60
CA GLU A 106 3.63 20.97 -3.65
C GLU A 106 4.41 19.83 -2.98
N MET A 107 3.78 18.67 -2.80
CA MET A 107 4.44 17.49 -2.23
C MET A 107 5.45 16.86 -3.20
N LEU A 108 5.33 17.12 -4.50
CA LEU A 108 6.28 16.62 -5.51
C LEU A 108 7.68 17.20 -5.32
N LYS A 109 7.82 18.32 -4.60
CA LYS A 109 9.12 18.88 -4.20
C LYS A 109 9.94 17.92 -3.34
N GLU A 110 9.27 17.02 -2.63
CA GLU A 110 9.90 15.99 -1.80
C GLU A 110 9.86 14.59 -2.43
N TRP A 111 9.39 14.44 -3.67
CA TRP A 111 9.35 13.15 -4.35
C TRP A 111 10.76 12.75 -4.82
N ASP A 112 11.21 11.54 -4.47
CA ASP A 112 12.47 11.01 -5.01
C ASP A 112 12.21 10.44 -6.41
N TYR A 113 12.35 11.26 -7.46
CA TYR A 113 12.12 10.84 -8.84
C TYR A 113 13.06 9.70 -9.24
N GLU A 114 14.33 9.76 -8.84
CA GLU A 114 15.34 8.78 -9.22
C GLU A 114 14.98 7.37 -8.70
N GLU A 115 14.64 7.25 -7.41
CA GLU A 115 14.30 5.96 -6.80
C GLU A 115 12.93 5.44 -7.24
N ASN A 116 11.94 6.32 -7.40
CA ASN A 116 10.61 5.89 -7.81
C ASN A 116 10.54 5.52 -9.31
N ASP A 117 11.33 6.19 -10.16
CA ASP A 117 11.42 5.83 -11.59
C ASP A 117 12.08 4.46 -11.79
N LYS A 118 13.08 4.09 -10.97
CA LYS A 118 13.64 2.72 -10.93
C LYS A 118 12.58 1.67 -10.63
N LEU A 119 11.53 2.02 -9.88
CA LEU A 119 10.40 1.16 -9.56
C LEU A 119 9.23 1.26 -10.57
N GLY A 120 9.35 2.12 -11.58
CA GLY A 120 8.27 2.41 -12.53
C GLY A 120 7.04 3.05 -11.86
N ILE A 121 7.24 3.83 -10.80
CA ILE A 121 6.15 4.47 -10.05
C ILE A 121 6.09 5.95 -10.40
N LYS A 122 5.02 6.35 -11.09
CA LYS A 122 4.78 7.77 -11.40
C LYS A 122 3.73 8.36 -10.46
N PRO A 123 3.95 9.60 -9.96
CA PRO A 123 3.02 10.21 -9.01
C PRO A 123 1.64 10.51 -9.63
N ASN A 124 1.57 10.71 -10.94
CA ASN A 124 0.32 10.93 -11.68
C ASN A 124 -0.48 9.65 -11.97
N GLU A 125 0.03 8.49 -11.57
CA GLU A 125 -0.66 7.19 -11.67
C GLU A 125 -1.16 6.69 -10.30
N LEU A 126 -0.93 7.46 -9.23
CA LEU A 126 -1.29 7.09 -7.86
C LEU A 126 -2.46 7.92 -7.34
N LEU A 127 -3.29 7.30 -6.51
CA LEU A 127 -4.29 8.01 -5.72
C LEU A 127 -3.68 8.58 -4.43
N VAL A 128 -4.29 9.63 -3.91
CA VAL A 128 -3.91 10.28 -2.64
C VAL A 128 -4.06 9.34 -1.43
N GLY A 129 -4.96 8.35 -1.51
CA GLY A 129 -5.13 7.30 -0.52
C GLY A 129 -4.17 6.11 -0.70
N SER A 130 -3.20 6.18 -1.61
CA SER A 130 -2.30 5.06 -1.87
C SER A 130 -1.44 4.73 -0.65
N ILE A 131 -1.55 3.48 -0.20
CA ILE A 131 -0.72 2.88 0.86
C ILE A 131 0.60 2.29 0.33
N LYS A 132 0.83 2.32 -0.99
CA LYS A 132 2.08 1.87 -1.61
C LYS A 132 3.23 2.69 -1.06
N LYS A 133 4.31 2.03 -0.63
CA LYS A 133 5.55 2.72 -0.21
C LYS A 133 6.24 3.29 -1.45
N VAL A 134 6.57 4.56 -1.36
CA VAL A 134 7.31 5.35 -2.37
C VAL A 134 8.41 6.12 -1.66
N TYR A 135 9.41 6.57 -2.41
CA TYR A 135 10.58 7.25 -1.87
C TYR A 135 10.40 8.76 -1.86
N TRP A 136 10.86 9.37 -0.77
CA TRP A 136 10.81 10.81 -0.54
C TRP A 136 12.19 11.33 -0.16
N ILE A 137 12.46 12.58 -0.50
CA ILE A 137 13.62 13.35 -0.02
C ILE A 137 13.08 14.58 0.71
N CYS A 138 13.31 14.67 2.02
CA CYS A 138 12.90 15.88 2.76
C CYS A 138 13.80 17.08 2.43
N SER A 139 13.40 18.28 2.85
CA SER A 139 14.17 19.52 2.66
C SER A 139 15.59 19.52 3.22
N LYS A 140 15.92 18.60 4.14
CA LYS A 140 17.28 18.39 4.67
C LYS A 140 18.10 17.37 3.87
N GLY A 141 17.57 16.83 2.77
CA GLY A 141 18.25 15.86 1.91
C GLY A 141 18.14 14.40 2.36
N HIS A 142 17.46 14.09 3.48
CA HIS A 142 17.30 12.70 3.90
C HIS A 142 16.32 11.95 2.99
N LYS A 143 16.76 10.80 2.47
CA LYS A 143 15.95 9.86 1.68
C LYS A 143 15.23 8.85 2.58
N TYR A 144 13.94 8.61 2.36
CA TYR A 144 13.16 7.66 3.16
C TYR A 144 11.90 7.17 2.42
N ASP A 145 11.43 5.97 2.79
CA ASP A 145 10.20 5.39 2.24
C ASP A 145 8.97 5.72 3.09
N ARG A 146 7.88 6.18 2.48
CA ARG A 146 6.55 6.31 3.11
C ARG A 146 5.46 6.22 2.07
N SER A 147 4.24 5.87 2.50
CA SER A 147 3.08 5.94 1.62
C SER A 147 2.56 7.38 1.51
N ILE A 148 1.88 7.69 0.41
CA ILE A 148 1.21 9.00 0.24
C ILE A 148 0.15 9.18 1.33
N TYR A 149 -0.61 8.12 1.63
CA TYR A 149 -1.59 8.13 2.71
C TYR A 149 -0.97 8.52 4.06
N ASP A 150 0.17 7.92 4.45
CA ASP A 150 0.83 8.25 5.71
C ASP A 150 1.31 9.70 5.73
N ARG A 151 1.86 10.20 4.62
CA ARG A 151 2.36 11.57 4.47
C ARG A 151 1.25 12.59 4.67
N LEU A 152 0.09 12.40 4.04
CA LEU A 152 -1.04 13.31 4.14
C LEU A 152 -1.69 13.31 5.53
N HIS A 153 -1.60 12.21 6.27
CA HIS A 153 -2.19 12.08 7.61
C HIS A 153 -1.18 12.34 8.75
N GLY A 154 -0.08 13.06 8.46
CA GLY A 154 0.90 13.49 9.48
C GLY A 154 1.74 12.36 10.11
N ARG A 155 1.56 11.11 9.69
CA ARG A 155 2.31 9.94 10.17
C ARG A 155 3.56 9.66 9.33
N GLY A 156 3.66 10.28 8.15
CA GLY A 156 4.69 10.03 7.14
C GLY A 156 5.87 11.00 7.14
N ASN A 157 6.03 11.88 8.13
CA ASN A 157 7.16 12.81 8.16
C ASN A 157 8.51 12.08 8.18
N CYS A 158 9.58 12.75 7.71
CA CYS A 158 10.93 12.21 7.68
C CYS A 158 11.32 11.59 9.04
N PRO A 159 11.65 10.27 9.08
CA PRO A 159 11.91 9.57 10.33
C PRO A 159 13.22 10.01 10.99
N TYR A 160 14.20 10.49 10.21
CA TYR A 160 15.46 11.02 10.72
C TYR A 160 15.27 12.39 11.39
N CYS A 161 14.63 13.34 10.71
CA CYS A 161 14.26 14.63 11.30
C CYS A 161 13.43 14.50 12.59
N GLY A 162 12.55 13.50 12.65
CA GLY A 162 11.72 13.23 13.81
C GLY A 162 12.33 12.31 14.87
N ASN A 163 13.63 11.97 14.79
CA ASN A 163 14.33 11.07 15.72
C ASN A 163 13.66 9.69 15.93
N ARG A 164 12.96 9.19 14.91
CA ARG A 164 12.37 7.84 14.88
C ARG A 164 13.30 6.80 14.26
N LYS A 165 14.25 7.23 13.45
CA LYS A 165 15.36 6.42 12.92
C LYS A 165 16.66 7.17 13.14
N VAL A 166 17.73 6.43 13.39
CA VAL A 166 19.09 6.97 13.49
C VAL A 166 19.65 7.17 12.09
N LEU A 167 20.34 8.28 11.91
CA LEU A 167 21.20 8.62 10.80
C LEU A 167 22.52 9.11 11.38
N GLN A 168 23.56 8.30 11.19
CA GLN A 168 24.91 8.62 11.62
C GLN A 168 25.38 9.94 10.98
N GLY A 169 26.01 10.79 11.79
CA GLY A 169 26.45 12.13 11.39
C GLY A 169 25.35 13.19 11.43
N TYR A 170 24.13 12.85 11.84
CA TYR A 170 23.01 13.80 11.90
C TYR A 170 22.29 13.81 13.24
N ASN A 171 21.69 12.69 13.65
CA ASN A 171 20.88 12.62 14.86
C ASN A 171 21.27 11.49 15.82
N ASP A 172 22.40 10.85 15.57
CA ASP A 172 22.97 9.90 16.51
C ASP A 172 23.55 10.60 17.76
N LEU A 173 23.72 9.83 18.83
CA LEU A 173 24.18 10.34 20.12
C LEU A 173 25.60 10.93 20.00
N ALA A 174 26.50 10.26 19.28
CA ALA A 174 27.88 10.73 19.13
C ALA A 174 27.97 12.09 18.44
N THR A 175 27.12 12.33 17.44
CA THR A 175 27.05 13.61 16.73
C THR A 175 26.38 14.70 17.58
N THR A 176 25.25 14.40 18.22
CA THR A 176 24.42 15.42 18.88
C THR A 176 24.79 15.74 20.32
N ASN A 177 25.46 14.82 21.02
CA ASN A 177 25.86 14.96 22.42
C ASN A 177 27.23 14.31 22.69
N PRO A 178 28.31 14.73 21.99
CA PRO A 178 29.65 14.17 22.17
C PRO A 178 30.18 14.32 23.60
N GLU A 179 29.70 15.30 24.37
CA GLU A 179 30.05 15.53 25.76
C GLU A 179 29.67 14.37 26.68
N LEU A 180 28.58 13.66 26.37
CA LEU A 180 28.11 12.51 27.16
C LEU A 180 29.02 11.28 26.99
N LEU A 181 29.80 11.22 25.90
CA LEU A 181 30.68 10.09 25.63
C LEU A 181 31.85 9.97 26.62
N LYS A 182 32.10 11.02 27.41
CA LYS A 182 33.09 11.00 28.49
C LYS A 182 32.70 10.04 29.62
N ASP A 183 31.40 9.89 29.85
CA ASP A 183 30.85 9.02 30.88
C ASP A 183 30.23 7.75 30.27
N TRP A 184 30.37 7.52 28.96
CA TRP A 184 29.88 6.31 28.29
C TRP A 184 30.77 5.10 28.62
N ASP A 185 30.18 4.02 29.11
CA ASP A 185 30.93 2.79 29.35
C ASP A 185 31.01 1.97 28.04
N TYR A 186 32.13 2.11 27.32
CA TYR A 186 32.31 1.43 26.03
C TYR A 186 32.32 -0.09 26.18
N GLU A 187 32.99 -0.62 27.21
CA GLU A 187 33.14 -2.06 27.38
C GLU A 187 31.78 -2.72 27.63
N GLU A 188 30.98 -2.16 28.55
CA GLU A 188 29.67 -2.72 28.89
C GLU A 188 28.63 -2.49 27.79
N ASN A 189 28.68 -1.37 27.06
CA ASN A 189 27.74 -1.13 25.97
C ASN A 189 28.09 -1.90 24.68
N ASP A 190 29.37 -2.16 24.44
CA ASP A 190 29.78 -3.05 23.35
C ASP A 190 29.28 -4.49 23.58
N LYS A 191 29.25 -4.96 24.84
CA LYS A 191 28.61 -6.23 25.22
C LYS A 191 27.11 -6.25 24.91
N LEU A 192 26.44 -5.11 24.94
CA LEU A 192 25.03 -4.95 24.54
C LEU A 192 24.85 -4.78 23.02
N GLY A 193 25.93 -4.62 22.26
CA GLY A 193 25.88 -4.28 20.84
C GLY A 193 25.30 -2.89 20.58
N ILE A 194 25.45 -1.95 21.52
CA ILE A 194 24.92 -0.59 21.42
C ILE A 194 26.08 0.38 21.23
N LYS A 195 26.14 1.04 20.07
CA LYS A 195 27.14 2.07 19.81
C LYS A 195 26.53 3.48 19.86
N PRO A 196 27.28 4.49 20.31
CA PRO A 196 26.81 5.87 20.33
C PRO A 196 26.37 6.43 18.97
N ASN A 197 26.96 5.96 17.87
CA ASN A 197 26.59 6.39 16.52
C ASN A 197 25.36 5.64 15.94
N GLU A 198 24.81 4.67 16.68
CA GLU A 198 23.71 3.80 16.25
C GLU A 198 22.42 4.01 17.07
N ILE A 199 22.42 4.97 18.00
CA ILE A 199 21.25 5.35 18.80
C ILE A 199 21.00 6.86 18.73
N THR A 200 19.74 7.29 18.88
CA THR A 200 19.43 8.72 18.99
C THR A 200 19.57 9.21 20.43
N ASN A 201 19.73 10.52 20.62
CA ASN A 201 19.75 11.13 21.96
C ASN A 201 18.38 11.10 22.71
N GLY A 202 17.32 10.67 22.04
CA GLY A 202 15.99 10.42 22.60
C GLY A 202 15.64 8.94 22.72
N GLY A 203 16.61 8.06 22.49
CA GLY A 203 16.46 6.61 22.51
C GLY A 203 15.85 6.08 23.81
N LYS A 204 15.13 4.96 23.71
CA LYS A 204 14.50 4.26 24.84
C LYS A 204 15.43 3.24 25.48
N GLU A 205 16.61 3.05 24.92
CA GLU A 205 17.61 2.11 25.37
C GLU A 205 18.13 2.53 26.75
N LYS A 206 18.36 1.55 27.65
CA LYS A 206 19.17 1.77 28.85
C LYS A 206 20.59 1.34 28.50
N VAL A 207 21.53 2.23 28.75
CA VAL A 207 22.95 2.04 28.46
C VAL A 207 23.75 2.21 29.75
N TRP A 208 24.95 1.66 29.76
CA TRP A 208 25.90 1.76 30.85
C TRP A 208 26.66 3.08 30.80
N TRP A 209 26.82 3.68 31.97
CA TRP A 209 27.57 4.90 32.19
C TRP A 209 28.62 4.64 33.27
N LYS A 210 29.79 5.25 33.10
CA LYS A 210 30.90 5.21 34.05
C LYS A 210 31.40 6.62 34.28
N CYS A 211 31.08 7.19 35.44
CA CYS A 211 31.47 8.55 35.74
C CYS A 211 32.96 8.67 36.09
N LYS A 212 33.49 9.89 36.10
CA LYS A 212 34.88 10.21 36.53
C LYS A 212 35.33 9.63 37.88
N ASN A 213 34.39 9.36 38.80
CA ASN A 213 34.68 8.77 40.12
C ASN A 213 34.69 7.22 40.08
N GLY A 214 34.60 6.62 38.89
CA GLY A 214 34.62 5.16 38.69
C GLY A 214 33.30 4.45 38.93
N HIS A 215 32.24 5.14 39.35
CA HIS A 215 30.94 4.52 39.56
C HIS A 215 30.24 4.16 38.24
N GLU A 216 29.80 2.91 38.15
CA GLU A 216 29.06 2.35 37.02
C GLU A 216 27.55 2.30 37.31
N TYR A 217 26.72 2.64 36.33
CA TYR A 217 25.27 2.61 36.45
C TYR A 217 24.57 2.56 35.10
N GLN A 218 23.39 1.94 35.04
CA GLN A 218 22.54 1.98 33.85
C GLN A 218 21.54 3.13 33.89
N ARG A 219 21.36 3.80 32.74
CA ARG A 219 20.33 4.82 32.57
C ARG A 219 19.99 5.03 31.10
N HIS A 220 18.77 5.50 30.84
CA HIS A 220 18.40 6.00 29.53
C HIS A 220 19.19 7.28 29.16
N VAL A 221 19.56 7.39 27.89
CA VAL A 221 20.26 8.56 27.32
C VAL A 221 19.52 9.86 27.56
N TYR A 222 18.19 9.88 27.35
CA TYR A 222 17.41 11.11 27.54
C TYR A 222 17.40 11.58 29.01
N ASN A 223 17.55 10.67 29.96
CA ASN A 223 17.66 11.00 31.39
C ASN A 223 19.06 11.52 31.73
N GLU A 224 20.11 10.97 31.12
CA GLU A 224 21.47 11.49 31.28
C GLU A 224 21.56 12.93 30.79
N ARG A 225 20.94 13.21 29.63
CA ARG A 225 20.82 14.57 29.07
C ARG A 225 20.00 15.54 29.94
N LYS A 226 18.80 15.14 30.39
CA LYS A 226 17.89 16.02 31.17
C LYS A 226 18.35 16.23 32.62
N GLY A 227 19.02 15.25 33.21
CA GLY A 227 19.25 15.15 34.65
C GLY A 227 20.53 15.83 35.17
N SER A 228 21.10 16.79 34.43
CA SER A 228 22.40 17.44 34.72
C SER A 228 23.63 16.51 34.70
N GLY A 229 23.54 15.33 34.08
CA GLY A 229 24.69 14.42 33.90
C GLY A 229 25.36 13.97 35.22
N ARG A 230 24.66 14.05 36.37
CA ARG A 230 25.25 13.58 37.63
C ARG A 230 25.00 12.09 37.83
N CYS A 231 26.10 11.38 38.05
CA CYS A 231 26.13 10.03 38.56
C CYS A 231 25.18 9.89 39.78
N PRO A 232 24.27 8.90 39.79
CA PRO A 232 23.28 8.75 40.86
C PRO A 232 23.95 8.40 42.18
N ILE A 233 25.09 7.69 42.11
CA ILE A 233 25.90 7.30 43.25
C ILE A 233 26.63 8.53 43.81
N CYS A 234 27.29 9.34 42.98
CA CYS A 234 27.91 10.61 43.42
C CYS A 234 26.89 11.55 44.06
N LYS A 235 25.69 11.67 43.48
CA LYS A 235 24.60 12.47 44.05
C LYS A 235 24.21 12.00 45.44
N LYS A 236 24.12 10.68 45.66
CA LYS A 236 23.80 10.10 46.98
C LYS A 236 24.94 10.34 47.98
N LEU A 237 26.18 10.28 47.53
CA LEU A 237 27.38 10.46 48.35
C LEU A 237 27.79 11.94 48.56
N LYS A 238 27.11 12.89 47.90
CA LYS A 238 27.46 14.32 47.87
C LYS A 238 28.91 14.59 47.40
N LEU A 239 29.35 13.81 46.40
CA LEU A 239 30.65 13.91 45.72
C LEU A 239 30.59 14.76 44.44
#